data_AF-A0A229YKD9-F1
#
_entry.id   AF-A0A229YKD9-F1
#
_cell.length_a   1.000
_cell.length_b   1.000
_cell.length_c   1.000
_cell.angle_alpha   90.00
_cell.angle_beta   90.00
_cell.angle_gamma   90.00
#
_symmetry.space_group_name_H-M   'P 1'
#
loop_
_entity.id
_entity.type
_entity.pdbx_description
1 polymer ?
#
loop_
_entity_poly.entity_id
_entity_poly.type
_entity_poly.pdbx_seq_one_letter_code
_entity_poly.pdbx_strand_id
1 'polypeptide(L)'
;MQQEATQNRDLDMRRFMNQLARYFQILDDYQNLVSQYTSQRGFCQDLDEGKPSFLFIRACHDLEDSTVLTEWLNILYSRARSPVEAKRYILARIEESGSLEDTRDLLALLLQALEGMLRDMESVTGHENWILRSMMVQLQVKQNRPLQKEITFAEVLRVWSGY
;
A
#
# COMPACT_ATOMS: atom_id res chain seq x y z
N MET A 1 11.54 -17.78 19.68
CA MET A 1 11.73 -16.36 20.07
C MET A 1 11.51 -16.09 21.55
N GLN A 2 10.33 -16.32 22.17
CA GLN A 2 10.16 -16.05 23.62
C GLN A 2 10.97 -16.99 24.55
N GLN A 3 11.16 -18.26 24.16
CA GLN A 3 11.87 -19.25 25.00
C GLN A 3 13.37 -18.99 25.17
N GLU A 4 13.96 -18.14 24.33
CA GLU A 4 15.41 -17.82 24.35
C GLU A 4 15.71 -16.49 25.06
N ALA A 5 14.69 -15.75 25.50
CA ALA A 5 14.88 -14.47 26.15
C ALA A 5 15.52 -14.64 27.54
N THR A 6 16.65 -13.96 27.76
CA THR A 6 17.34 -13.91 29.07
C THR A 6 16.75 -12.85 30.01
N GLN A 7 16.05 -11.85 29.48
CA GLN A 7 15.32 -10.80 30.22
C GLN A 7 14.01 -10.46 29.50
N ASN A 8 13.07 -9.80 30.18
CA ASN A 8 11.77 -9.35 29.62
C ASN A 8 10.94 -10.50 28.97
N ARG A 9 10.93 -11.68 29.60
CA ARG A 9 10.23 -12.88 29.07
C ARG A 9 8.73 -12.70 28.89
N ASP A 10 8.13 -11.85 29.72
CA ASP A 10 6.69 -11.56 29.69
C ASP A 10 6.33 -10.40 28.74
N LEU A 11 7.32 -9.82 28.04
CA LEU A 11 7.06 -8.79 27.03
C LEU A 11 6.36 -9.42 25.82
N ASP A 12 5.07 -9.11 25.68
CA ASP A 12 4.27 -9.58 24.56
C ASP A 12 4.43 -8.67 23.33
N MET A 13 5.31 -9.07 22.42
CA MET A 13 5.53 -8.35 21.16
C MET A 13 4.54 -8.72 20.05
N ARG A 14 3.61 -9.67 20.27
CA ARG A 14 2.73 -10.17 19.20
C ARG A 14 1.91 -9.05 18.58
N ARG A 15 1.40 -8.14 19.41
CA ARG A 15 0.56 -7.03 18.98
C ARG A 15 1.32 -6.04 18.08
N PHE A 16 2.56 -5.72 18.46
CA PHE A 16 3.46 -4.88 17.67
C PHE A 16 3.83 -5.56 16.35
N MET A 17 4.27 -6.83 16.40
CA MET A 17 4.66 -7.58 15.20
C MET A 17 3.51 -7.73 14.20
N ASN A 18 2.28 -7.95 14.67
CA ASN A 18 1.11 -8.03 13.80
C ASN A 18 0.82 -6.69 13.11
N GLN A 19 0.92 -5.57 13.84
CA GLN A 19 0.75 -4.25 13.21
C GLN A 19 1.87 -3.92 12.24
N LEU A 20 3.10 -4.30 12.56
CA LEU A 20 4.26 -4.09 11.69
C LEU A 20 4.08 -4.88 10.39
N ALA A 21 3.72 -6.15 10.47
CA ALA A 21 3.44 -6.99 9.30
C ALA A 21 2.30 -6.42 8.44
N ARG A 22 1.23 -5.93 9.07
CA ARG A 22 0.11 -5.28 8.38
C ARG A 22 0.56 -4.00 7.64
N TYR A 23 1.35 -3.15 8.31
CA TYR A 23 1.91 -1.95 7.70
C TYR A 23 2.73 -2.29 6.46
N PHE A 24 3.66 -3.26 6.58
CA PHE A 24 4.51 -3.68 5.47
C PHE A 24 3.73 -4.21 4.28
N GLN A 25 2.70 -5.04 4.50
CA GLN A 25 1.90 -5.55 3.39
C GLN A 25 1.14 -4.45 2.66
N ILE A 26 0.56 -3.50 3.40
CA ILE A 26 -0.17 -2.37 2.80
C ILE A 26 0.79 -1.43 2.07
N LEU A 27 1.98 -1.20 2.62
CA LEU A 27 3.00 -0.37 2.00
C LEU A 27 3.51 -0.99 0.70
N ASP A 28 3.76 -2.30 0.68
CA ASP A 28 4.16 -3.05 -0.50
C ASP A 28 3.07 -2.95 -1.60
N ASP A 29 1.82 -3.24 -1.26
CA ASP A 29 0.69 -3.11 -2.18
C ASP A 29 0.55 -1.68 -2.74
N TYR A 30 0.79 -0.66 -1.91
CA TYR A 30 0.78 0.75 -2.31
C TYR A 30 1.92 1.11 -3.26
N GLN A 31 3.15 0.74 -2.91
CA GLN A 31 4.34 1.02 -3.74
C GLN A 31 4.25 0.30 -5.08
N ASN A 32 3.77 -0.95 -5.08
CA ASN A 32 3.54 -1.71 -6.29
C ASN A 32 2.59 -0.96 -7.21
N LEU A 33 1.41 -0.53 -6.74
CA LEU A 33 0.46 0.23 -7.57
C LEU A 33 1.03 1.56 -8.05
N VAL A 34 1.66 2.35 -7.18
CA VAL A 34 2.27 3.65 -7.54
C VAL A 34 3.38 3.48 -8.57
N SER A 35 4.17 2.41 -8.48
CA SER A 35 5.20 2.10 -9.47
C SER A 35 4.62 1.79 -10.85
N GLN A 36 3.41 1.23 -10.94
CA GLN A 36 2.73 0.97 -12.22
C GLN A 36 2.38 2.26 -12.97
N TYR A 37 2.15 3.36 -12.27
CA TYR A 37 1.93 4.67 -12.91
C TYR A 37 3.22 5.33 -13.42
N THR A 38 4.39 4.95 -12.88
CA THR A 38 5.68 5.61 -13.16
C THR A 38 6.64 4.77 -14.00
N SER A 39 6.41 3.46 -14.14
CA SER A 39 7.26 2.52 -14.89
C SER A 39 6.75 2.24 -16.31
N GLN A 40 7.66 2.25 -17.29
CA GLN A 40 7.40 1.79 -18.67
C GLN A 40 7.70 0.29 -18.89
N ARG A 41 8.30 -0.43 -17.93
CA ARG A 41 8.65 -1.86 -18.07
C ARG A 41 7.87 -2.72 -17.07
N GLY A 42 7.18 -3.74 -17.56
CA GLY A 42 6.39 -4.65 -16.72
C GLY A 42 5.05 -4.10 -16.27
N PHE A 43 4.39 -3.30 -17.12
CA PHE A 43 3.11 -2.64 -16.79
C PHE A 43 2.05 -3.64 -16.31
N CYS A 44 1.63 -3.44 -15.05
CA CYS A 44 0.59 -4.19 -14.36
C CYS A 44 0.79 -5.70 -14.38
N GLN A 45 2.01 -6.15 -14.09
CA GLN A 45 2.31 -7.58 -13.93
C GLN A 45 1.59 -8.17 -12.70
N ASP A 46 1.42 -7.40 -11.63
CA ASP A 46 0.65 -7.81 -10.44
C ASP A 46 -0.84 -8.01 -10.75
N LEU A 47 -1.38 -7.24 -11.71
CA LEU A 47 -2.74 -7.47 -12.24
C LEU A 47 -2.82 -8.70 -13.15
N ASP A 48 -1.72 -9.38 -13.48
CA ASP A 48 -1.76 -10.70 -14.12
C ASP A 48 -1.57 -11.84 -13.10
N GLU A 49 -0.97 -11.56 -11.93
CA GLU A 49 -0.70 -12.55 -10.88
C GLU A 49 -1.97 -13.00 -10.13
N GLY A 50 -3.08 -12.27 -10.31
CA GLY A 50 -4.39 -12.66 -9.81
C GLY A 50 -4.57 -12.49 -8.30
N LYS A 51 -3.68 -11.74 -7.65
CA LYS A 51 -3.78 -11.40 -6.23
C LYS A 51 -4.46 -10.03 -6.09
N PRO A 52 -5.65 -9.93 -5.49
CA PRO A 52 -6.24 -8.62 -5.21
C PRO A 52 -5.40 -7.92 -4.14
N SER A 53 -4.76 -6.81 -4.51
CA SER A 53 -4.04 -5.96 -3.55
C SER A 53 -5.01 -5.24 -2.62
N PHE A 54 -4.51 -4.75 -1.49
CA PHE A 54 -5.29 -3.95 -0.54
C PHE A 54 -6.03 -2.80 -1.23
N LEU A 55 -5.34 -2.08 -2.13
CA LEU A 55 -5.90 -0.95 -2.87
C LEU A 55 -7.07 -1.35 -3.78
N PHE A 56 -7.00 -2.52 -4.39
CA PHE A 56 -8.07 -3.03 -5.23
C PHE A 56 -9.33 -3.30 -4.41
N ILE A 57 -9.18 -3.98 -3.27
CA ILE A 57 -10.30 -4.32 -2.37
C ILE A 57 -10.92 -3.05 -1.81
N ARG A 58 -10.08 -2.08 -1.42
CA ARG A 58 -10.51 -0.77 -0.94
C ARG A 58 -11.34 -0.03 -1.99
N ALA A 59 -10.87 0.02 -3.23
CA ALA A 59 -11.60 0.66 -4.33
C ALA A 59 -12.95 0.00 -4.60
N CYS A 60 -13.05 -1.32 -4.48
CA CYS A 60 -14.34 -2.02 -4.62
C CYS A 60 -15.35 -1.62 -3.54
N HIS A 61 -14.87 -1.28 -2.35
CA HIS A 61 -15.71 -0.87 -1.23
C HIS A 61 -16.12 0.60 -1.32
N ASP A 62 -15.22 1.46 -1.82
CA ASP A 62 -15.40 2.92 -1.78
C ASP A 62 -16.10 3.49 -3.03
N LEU A 63 -16.12 2.75 -4.15
CA LEU A 63 -16.88 3.13 -5.35
C LEU A 63 -18.38 2.88 -5.21
N GLU A 64 -19.19 3.83 -5.66
CA GLU A 64 -20.65 3.67 -5.82
C GLU A 64 -21.01 2.56 -6.81
N ASP A 65 -20.25 2.44 -7.90
CA ASP A 65 -20.34 1.34 -8.87
C ASP A 65 -19.01 0.58 -8.94
N SER A 66 -18.97 -0.56 -8.25
CA SER A 66 -17.84 -1.48 -8.25
C SER A 66 -18.03 -2.69 -9.17
N THR A 67 -19.04 -2.66 -10.06
CA THR A 67 -19.36 -3.78 -10.97
C THR A 67 -18.16 -4.14 -11.85
N VAL A 68 -17.54 -3.11 -12.44
CA VAL A 68 -16.35 -3.26 -13.29
C VAL A 68 -15.17 -3.90 -12.54
N LEU A 69 -14.91 -3.48 -11.29
CA LEU A 69 -13.82 -4.06 -10.50
C LEU A 69 -14.16 -5.50 -10.08
N THR A 70 -15.42 -5.77 -9.75
CA THR A 70 -15.86 -7.12 -9.40
C THR A 70 -15.76 -8.08 -10.59
N GLU A 71 -16.12 -7.63 -11.79
CA GLU A 71 -15.91 -8.39 -13.03
C GLU A 71 -14.42 -8.61 -13.29
N TRP A 72 -13.60 -7.59 -13.05
CA TRP A 72 -12.16 -7.72 -13.16
C TRP A 72 -11.59 -8.79 -12.23
N LEU A 73 -12.07 -8.89 -10.98
CA LEU A 73 -11.68 -9.98 -10.07
C LEU A 73 -12.00 -11.36 -10.67
N ASN A 74 -13.17 -11.51 -11.29
CA ASN A 74 -13.53 -12.77 -11.95
C ASN A 74 -12.59 -13.10 -13.11
N ILE A 75 -12.18 -12.09 -13.89
CA ILE A 75 -11.18 -12.24 -14.95
C ILE A 75 -9.82 -12.64 -14.36
N LEU A 76 -9.38 -12.00 -13.27
CA LEU A 76 -8.15 -12.35 -12.55
C LEU A 76 -8.15 -13.80 -12.07
N TYR A 77 -9.25 -14.25 -11.46
CA TYR A 77 -9.38 -15.64 -10.97
C TYR A 77 -9.36 -16.66 -12.11
N SER A 78 -9.84 -16.29 -13.30
CA SER A 78 -9.77 -17.15 -14.47
C SER A 78 -8.35 -17.28 -15.06
N ARG A 79 -7.36 -16.54 -14.53
CA ARG A 79 -5.97 -16.46 -15.03
C ARG A 79 -5.88 -16.05 -16.51
N ALA A 80 -6.90 -15.37 -17.01
CA ALA A 80 -6.92 -14.85 -18.35
C ALA A 80 -6.01 -13.62 -18.44
N ARG A 81 -5.15 -13.58 -19.47
CA ARG A 81 -4.30 -12.42 -19.72
C ARG A 81 -5.16 -11.28 -20.24
N SER A 82 -5.16 -10.17 -19.51
CA SER A 82 -5.97 -9.01 -19.88
C SER A 82 -5.17 -8.04 -20.77
N PRO A 83 -5.81 -7.43 -21.79
CA PRO A 83 -5.16 -6.41 -22.61
C PRO A 83 -4.75 -5.20 -21.76
N VAL A 84 -3.69 -4.52 -22.18
CA VAL A 84 -3.07 -3.41 -21.44
C VAL A 84 -4.06 -2.26 -21.22
N GLU A 85 -4.95 -2.04 -22.17
CA GLU A 85 -6.03 -1.04 -22.15
C GLU A 85 -7.01 -1.30 -21.01
N ALA A 86 -7.39 -2.55 -20.79
CA ALA A 86 -8.31 -2.91 -19.72
C ALA A 86 -7.66 -2.74 -18.34
N LYS A 87 -6.36 -3.07 -18.22
CA LYS A 87 -5.59 -2.81 -17.01
C LYS A 87 -5.51 -1.31 -16.67
N ARG A 88 -5.28 -0.47 -17.69
CA ARG A 88 -5.29 1.00 -17.54
C ARG A 88 -6.65 1.51 -17.05
N TYR A 89 -7.74 0.97 -17.59
CA TYR A 89 -9.08 1.36 -17.19
C TYR A 89 -9.37 1.03 -15.71
N ILE A 90 -8.90 -0.13 -15.25
CA ILE A 90 -9.05 -0.57 -13.85
C ILE A 90 -8.21 0.29 -12.91
N LEU A 91 -6.97 0.61 -13.29
CA LEU A 91 -6.14 1.53 -12.53
C LEU A 91 -6.84 2.90 -12.37
N ALA A 92 -7.38 3.46 -13.45
CA ALA A 92 -8.10 4.73 -13.40
C ALA A 92 -9.33 4.68 -12.46
N ARG A 93 -10.04 3.55 -12.42
CA ARG A 93 -11.15 3.36 -11.46
C ARG A 93 -10.66 3.31 -10.01
N ILE A 94 -9.53 2.65 -9.74
CA ILE A 94 -8.92 2.63 -8.41
C ILE A 94 -8.49 4.03 -7.98
N GLU A 95 -7.93 4.82 -8.90
CA GLU A 95 -7.53 6.21 -8.64
C GLU A 95 -8.75 7.10 -8.33
N GLU A 96 -9.80 7.02 -9.15
CA GLU A 96 -11.04 7.80 -8.94
C GLU A 96 -11.76 7.49 -7.64
N SER A 97 -11.58 6.29 -7.09
CA SER A 97 -12.16 5.92 -5.80
C SER A 97 -11.56 6.70 -4.62
N GLY A 98 -10.42 7.39 -4.79
CA GLY A 98 -9.68 8.02 -3.70
C GLY A 98 -8.94 7.01 -2.79
N SER A 99 -8.92 5.72 -3.16
CA SER A 99 -8.29 4.66 -2.37
C SER A 99 -6.80 4.88 -2.14
N LEU A 100 -6.11 5.58 -3.05
CA LEU A 100 -4.68 5.89 -2.92
C LEU A 100 -4.41 6.86 -1.77
N GLU A 101 -5.10 7.99 -1.76
CA GLU A 101 -5.02 9.00 -0.71
C GLU A 101 -5.39 8.41 0.65
N ASP A 102 -6.50 7.68 0.70
CA ASP A 102 -6.99 7.02 1.90
C ASP A 102 -6.00 5.97 2.44
N THR A 103 -5.33 5.23 1.54
CA THR A 103 -4.33 4.23 1.94
C THR A 103 -3.06 4.90 2.45
N ARG A 104 -2.66 6.03 1.86
CA ARG A 104 -1.53 6.84 2.36
C ARG A 104 -1.83 7.35 3.78
N ASP A 105 -3.03 7.86 4.01
CA ASP A 105 -3.41 8.37 5.32
C ASP A 105 -3.52 7.23 6.35
N LEU A 106 -4.03 6.06 5.95
CA LEU A 106 -4.00 4.84 6.77
C LEU A 106 -2.58 4.41 7.14
N LEU A 107 -1.63 4.44 6.19
CA LEU A 107 -0.22 4.12 6.46
C LEU A 107 0.37 5.08 7.50
N ALA A 108 0.08 6.38 7.40
CA ALA A 108 0.53 7.35 8.40
C ALA A 108 -0.01 7.03 9.81
N LEU A 109 -1.31 6.68 9.90
CA LEU A 109 -1.94 6.28 11.17
C LEU A 109 -1.34 4.99 11.75
N LEU A 110 -1.09 3.99 10.91
CA LEU A 110 -0.47 2.73 11.32
C LEU A 110 0.95 2.95 11.84
N LEU A 111 1.73 3.80 11.17
CA LEU A 111 3.07 4.14 11.61
C LEU A 111 3.05 4.87 12.96
N GLN A 112 2.16 5.85 13.13
CA GLN A 112 2.00 6.54 14.42
C GLN A 112 1.61 5.58 15.54
N ALA A 113 0.72 4.62 15.27
CA ALA A 113 0.36 3.58 16.24
C ALA A 113 1.55 2.68 16.60
N LEU A 114 2.36 2.29 15.63
CA LEU A 114 3.60 1.53 15.86
C LEU A 114 4.59 2.32 16.72
N GLU A 115 4.70 3.64 16.52
CA GLU A 115 5.63 4.49 17.30
C GLU A 115 5.17 4.57 18.75
N GLY A 116 3.86 4.67 18.97
CA GLY A 116 3.26 4.61 20.31
C GLY A 116 3.55 3.27 21.00
N MET A 117 3.28 2.15 20.32
CA MET A 117 3.57 0.82 20.86
C MET A 117 5.05 0.61 21.17
N LEU A 118 5.95 1.16 20.35
CA LEU A 118 7.38 1.10 20.60
C LEU A 118 7.76 1.87 21.87
N ARG A 119 7.24 3.09 22.05
CA ARG A 119 7.47 3.88 23.26
C ARG A 119 6.95 3.18 24.50
N ASP A 120 5.78 2.57 24.44
CA ASP A 120 5.21 1.81 25.55
C ASP A 120 6.13 0.64 25.94
N MET A 121 6.65 -0.10 24.94
CA MET A 121 7.59 -1.19 25.19
C MET A 121 8.91 -0.69 25.79
N GLU A 122 9.48 0.40 25.28
CA GLU A 122 10.70 1.01 25.83
C GLU A 122 10.51 1.51 27.27
N SER A 123 9.32 2.01 27.60
CA SER A 123 8.96 2.39 28.97
C SER A 123 8.91 1.18 29.91
N VAL A 124 8.46 0.02 29.42
CA VAL A 124 8.39 -1.22 30.22
C VAL A 124 9.79 -1.83 30.40
N THR A 125 10.62 -1.81 29.37
CA THR A 125 11.96 -2.39 29.41
C THR A 125 12.99 -1.45 30.05
N GLY A 126 12.69 -0.16 30.16
CA GLY A 126 13.61 0.88 30.63
C GLY A 126 14.74 1.20 29.65
N HIS A 127 14.67 0.69 28.41
CA HIS A 127 15.71 0.84 27.40
C HIS A 127 15.10 1.22 26.06
N GLU A 128 15.71 2.21 25.40
CA GLU A 128 15.37 2.55 24.01
C GLU A 128 15.86 1.47 23.04
N ASN A 129 15.06 1.16 22.02
CA ASN A 129 15.41 0.23 20.96
C ASN A 129 15.69 0.99 19.67
N TRP A 130 16.92 1.46 19.53
CA TRP A 130 17.41 2.21 18.36
C TRP A 130 17.31 1.45 17.05
N ILE A 131 17.36 0.11 17.06
CA ILE A 131 17.19 -0.69 15.84
C ILE A 131 15.76 -0.55 15.34
N LEU A 132 14.77 -0.77 16.21
CA LEU A 132 13.37 -0.61 15.85
C LEU A 132 13.07 0.84 15.45
N ARG A 133 13.58 1.84 16.17
CA ARG A 133 13.44 3.25 15.81
C ARG A 133 14.01 3.57 14.43
N SER A 134 15.20 3.04 14.13
CA SER A 134 15.83 3.21 12.82
C SER A 134 14.99 2.57 11.71
N MET A 135 14.45 1.36 11.94
CA MET A 135 13.50 0.73 11.02
C MET A 135 12.29 1.63 10.79
N MET A 136 11.67 2.17 11.85
CA MET A 136 10.51 3.07 11.71
C MET A 136 10.81 4.30 10.86
N VAL A 137 12.00 4.91 11.02
CA VAL A 137 12.43 6.06 10.20
C VAL A 137 12.62 5.68 8.73
N GLN A 138 13.19 4.51 8.44
CA GLN A 138 13.33 4.02 7.07
C GLN A 138 11.98 3.70 6.42
N LEU A 139 11.00 3.33 7.23
CA LEU A 139 9.65 2.99 6.80
C LEU A 139 8.73 4.18 6.59
N GLN A 140 9.08 5.36 7.11
CA GLN A 140 8.42 6.59 6.71
C GLN A 140 8.51 6.65 5.19
N VAL A 141 7.35 6.48 4.54
CA VAL A 141 7.21 6.72 3.10
C VAL A 141 7.87 8.08 2.89
N LYS A 142 9.03 8.10 2.22
CA LYS A 142 9.67 9.36 1.88
C LYS A 142 8.56 10.18 1.28
N GLN A 143 8.22 11.28 1.94
CA GLN A 143 7.36 12.31 1.40
C GLN A 143 8.09 12.77 0.13
N ASN A 144 7.90 12.01 -0.96
CA ASN A 144 8.13 12.52 -2.28
C ASN A 144 7.19 13.70 -2.30
N ARG A 145 7.84 14.87 -2.19
CA ARG A 145 7.40 16.22 -2.51
C ARG A 145 5.96 16.21 -3.01
N PRO A 146 5.02 16.97 -2.41
CA PRO A 146 3.60 16.96 -2.81
C PRO A 146 3.59 16.89 -4.32
N LEU A 147 3.00 15.82 -4.88
CA LEU A 147 2.93 15.56 -6.31
C LEU A 147 2.87 16.93 -6.95
N GLN A 148 4.00 17.33 -7.57
CA GLN A 148 4.04 18.63 -8.23
C GLN A 148 2.79 18.61 -9.09
N LYS A 149 1.94 19.62 -8.92
CA LYS A 149 0.84 19.88 -9.86
C LYS A 149 1.34 19.51 -11.26
N GLU A 150 0.53 18.79 -12.02
CA GLU A 150 0.80 18.23 -13.36
C GLU A 150 1.37 16.80 -13.26
N ILE A 151 0.64 15.74 -13.62
CA ILE A 151 -0.11 15.61 -14.86
C ILE A 151 -1.41 14.83 -14.58
N THR A 152 -2.54 15.53 -14.61
CA THR A 152 -3.85 14.87 -14.58
C THR A 152 -4.04 14.06 -15.86
N PHE A 153 -4.78 12.95 -15.85
CA PHE A 153 -5.06 12.15 -17.06
C PHE A 153 -5.60 12.99 -18.25
N ALA A 154 -6.24 14.13 -17.96
CA ALA A 154 -6.65 15.14 -18.93
C ALA A 154 -5.50 15.82 -19.70
N GLU A 155 -4.33 16.01 -19.08
CA GLU A 155 -3.13 16.57 -19.70
C GLU A 155 -2.39 15.51 -20.52
N VAL A 156 -2.36 14.25 -20.05
CA VAL A 156 -1.87 13.11 -20.84
C VAL A 156 -2.75 12.91 -22.08
N LEU A 157 -4.08 12.97 -21.96
CA LEU A 157 -4.99 12.86 -23.10
C LEU A 157 -4.83 14.03 -24.10
N ARG A 158 -4.60 15.26 -23.64
CA ARG A 158 -4.38 16.43 -24.53
C ARG A 158 -3.13 16.32 -25.40
N VAL A 159 -2.06 15.72 -24.88
CA VAL A 159 -0.81 15.51 -25.63
C VAL A 159 -0.98 14.46 -26.73
N TRP A 160 -1.95 13.55 -26.59
CA TRP A 160 -2.13 12.40 -27.48
C TRP A 160 -3.43 12.44 -28.31
N SER A 161 -4.37 13.35 -28.03
CA SER A 161 -5.55 13.62 -28.88
C SER A 161 -5.27 14.60 -30.02
N GLY A 162 -3.99 14.92 -30.25
CA GLY A 162 -3.52 15.78 -31.33
C GLY A 162 -2.93 15.00 -32.50
N TYR A 163 -3.61 13.94 -32.97
CA TYR A 163 -3.43 13.33 -34.29
C TYR A 163 -4.74 12.73 -34.77
#